data_AF-A0A6J5TUX5-F1
#
_entry.id   AF-A0A6J5TUX5-F1
#
_cell.length_a   1.000
_cell.length_b   1.000
_cell.length_c   1.000
_cell.angle_alpha   90.00
_cell.angle_beta   90.00
_cell.angle_gamma   90.00
#
_symmetry.space_group_name_H-M   'P 1'
#
loop_
_entity.id
_entity.type
_entity.pdbx_description
1 polymer ?
#
loop_
_entity_poly.entity_id
_entity_poly.type
_entity_poly.pdbx_seq_one_letter_code
_entity_poly.pdbx_strand_id
1 'polypeptide(L)'
;MDMDVDTPNKKLRMISRSRSRSRSRPPSEVVPGEGFKDSSQKSQALRKAKKSVKKRNKDARRGEADRVIPTLKPKHLFSGKRSIGKTQRR
;
A
#
# COMPACT_ATOMS: atom_id res chain seq x y z
N MET A 1 -15.36 -2.49 53.82
CA MET A 1 -14.98 -3.63 52.98
C MET A 1 -15.46 -3.29 51.60
N ASP A 2 -14.59 -2.79 50.75
CA ASP A 2 -14.92 -2.51 49.35
C ASP A 2 -13.74 -2.97 48.50
N MET A 3 -13.92 -4.14 47.88
CA MET A 3 -12.96 -4.72 46.94
C MET A 3 -13.07 -3.97 45.61
N ASP A 4 -12.14 -3.05 45.34
CA ASP A 4 -11.97 -2.52 43.99
C ASP A 4 -11.36 -3.59 43.09
N VAL A 5 -12.20 -4.13 42.22
CA VAL A 5 -11.88 -5.11 41.18
C VAL A 5 -10.92 -4.47 40.18
N ASP A 6 -9.67 -4.96 40.16
CA ASP A 6 -8.67 -4.65 39.14
C ASP A 6 -9.19 -5.00 37.73
N THR A 7 -9.77 -4.02 37.04
CA THR A 7 -10.12 -4.17 35.62
C THR A 7 -8.86 -4.02 34.78
N PRO A 8 -8.41 -5.05 34.04
CA PRO A 8 -7.18 -4.94 33.26
C PRO A 8 -7.35 -3.95 32.10
N ASN A 9 -6.44 -2.98 32.04
CA ASN A 9 -6.36 -1.92 31.04
C ASN A 9 -6.60 -2.46 29.62
N LYS A 10 -7.51 -1.84 28.85
CA LYS A 10 -7.97 -2.28 27.52
C LYS A 10 -6.81 -2.56 26.54
N LYS A 11 -5.66 -1.89 26.72
CA LYS A 11 -4.42 -2.12 25.97
C LYS A 11 -3.79 -3.50 26.23
N LEU A 12 -3.79 -3.98 27.48
CA LEU A 12 -3.25 -5.30 27.86
C LEU A 12 -4.11 -6.44 27.30
N ARG A 13 -5.43 -6.25 27.24
CA ARG A 13 -6.39 -7.23 26.67
C ARG A 13 -6.21 -7.46 25.15
N MET A 14 -5.63 -6.48 24.45
CA MET A 14 -5.32 -6.59 23.01
C MET A 14 -3.97 -7.29 22.74
N ILE A 15 -3.10 -7.39 23.75
CA ILE A 15 -1.81 -8.09 23.67
C ILE A 15 -1.98 -9.58 23.99
N SER A 16 -2.88 -9.93 24.93
CA SER A 16 -3.12 -11.32 25.35
C SER A 16 -4.00 -12.13 24.39
N ARG A 17 -4.77 -11.49 23.52
CA ARG A 17 -5.42 -12.18 22.40
C ARG A 17 -4.38 -12.47 21.33
N SER A 18 -3.87 -13.69 21.35
CA SER A 18 -3.12 -14.33 20.27
C SER A 18 -3.71 -13.93 18.92
N ARG A 19 -3.08 -12.94 18.27
CA ARG A 19 -3.30 -12.65 16.85
C ARG A 19 -2.91 -13.93 16.11
N SER A 20 -3.91 -14.73 15.78
CA SER A 20 -3.78 -15.92 14.95
C SER A 20 -2.90 -15.53 13.76
N ARG A 21 -1.67 -16.05 13.75
CA ARG A 21 -0.68 -15.75 12.72
C ARG A 21 -1.16 -16.47 11.46
N SER A 22 -2.00 -15.81 10.67
CA SER A 22 -2.55 -16.33 9.41
C SER A 22 -1.52 -16.37 8.29
N ARG A 23 -0.36 -16.97 8.56
CA ARG A 23 0.59 -17.45 7.57
C ARG A 23 1.11 -18.80 8.03
N SER A 24 0.38 -19.84 7.66
CA SER A 24 0.75 -21.23 7.94
C SER A 24 2.11 -21.63 7.36
N ARG A 25 2.66 -20.86 6.41
CA ARG A 25 3.99 -21.08 5.83
C ARG A 25 4.81 -19.79 5.72
N PRO A 26 6.12 -19.83 6.00
CA PRO A 26 7.00 -18.69 5.81
C PRO A 26 7.14 -18.34 4.31
N PRO A 27 7.17 -17.05 3.93
CA PRO A 27 7.20 -16.63 2.52
C PRO A 27 8.41 -17.13 1.70
N SER A 28 9.46 -17.60 2.37
CA SER A 28 10.70 -18.07 1.75
C SER A 28 10.71 -19.57 1.45
N GLU A 29 9.76 -20.34 1.97
CA GLU A 29 9.66 -21.78 1.71
C GLU A 29 9.26 -22.02 0.26
N VAL A 30 9.98 -22.90 -0.45
CA VAL A 30 9.64 -23.27 -1.83
C VAL A 30 8.57 -24.35 -1.80
N VAL A 31 7.48 -24.10 -2.52
CA VAL A 31 6.41 -25.09 -2.69
C VAL A 31 6.59 -25.78 -4.05
N PRO A 32 6.39 -27.11 -4.14
CA PRO A 32 6.37 -27.81 -5.43
C PRO A 32 5.41 -27.12 -6.41
N GLY A 33 5.89 -26.85 -7.63
CA GLY A 33 5.13 -26.15 -8.68
C GLY A 33 5.37 -24.64 -8.79
N GLU A 34 6.12 -24.01 -7.86
CA GLU A 34 6.44 -22.58 -7.94
C GLU A 34 7.57 -22.23 -8.92
N GLY A 35 8.27 -23.23 -9.47
CA GLY A 35 9.35 -23.03 -10.44
C GLY A 35 10.66 -22.48 -9.86
N PHE A 36 10.82 -22.46 -8.54
CA PHE A 36 12.10 -22.14 -7.88
C PHE A 36 12.87 -23.41 -7.53
N LYS A 37 14.20 -23.38 -7.72
CA LYS A 37 15.08 -24.50 -7.36
C LYS A 37 15.24 -24.62 -5.84
N ASP A 38 15.41 -23.50 -5.14
CA ASP A 38 15.71 -23.44 -3.72
C ASP A 38 15.12 -22.20 -3.03
N SER A 39 15.10 -22.23 -1.70
CA SER A 39 14.59 -21.12 -0.87
C SER A 39 15.41 -19.85 -1.03
N SER A 40 16.70 -19.99 -1.34
CA SER A 40 17.59 -18.87 -1.61
C SER A 40 17.16 -18.09 -2.85
N GLN A 41 16.86 -18.77 -3.97
CA GLN A 41 16.39 -18.16 -5.21
C GLN A 41 15.03 -17.47 -5.01
N LYS A 42 14.09 -18.11 -4.29
CA LYS A 42 12.79 -17.50 -3.96
C LYS A 42 12.96 -16.22 -3.13
N SER A 43 13.84 -16.25 -2.13
CA SER A 43 14.13 -15.06 -1.31
C SER A 43 14.73 -13.91 -2.13
N GLN A 44 15.61 -14.22 -3.09
CA GLN A 44 16.18 -13.24 -4.01
C GLN A 44 15.11 -12.66 -4.96
N ALA A 45 14.21 -13.50 -5.48
CA ALA A 45 13.10 -13.08 -6.32
C ALA A 45 12.17 -12.11 -5.56
N LEU A 46 11.81 -12.42 -4.32
CA LEU A 46 11.01 -11.53 -3.45
C LEU A 46 11.71 -10.19 -3.20
N ARG A 47 13.04 -10.20 -3.00
CA ARG A 47 13.83 -8.95 -2.86
C ARG A 47 13.80 -8.13 -4.15
N LYS A 48 13.97 -8.77 -5.32
CA LYS A 48 13.88 -8.09 -6.63
C LYS A 48 12.49 -7.50 -6.87
N ALA A 49 11.42 -8.23 -6.57
CA ALA A 49 10.05 -7.75 -6.67
C ALA A 49 9.77 -6.54 -5.77
N LYS A 50 10.21 -6.57 -4.51
CA LYS A 50 10.09 -5.40 -3.61
C LYS A 50 10.87 -4.20 -4.14
N LYS A 51 12.05 -4.41 -4.73
CA LYS A 51 12.85 -3.33 -5.33
C LYS A 51 12.17 -2.71 -6.55
N SER A 52 11.55 -3.51 -7.43
CA SER A 52 10.91 -2.99 -8.65
C SER A 52 9.70 -2.10 -8.34
N VAL A 53 8.95 -2.40 -7.28
CA VAL A 53 7.79 -1.61 -6.84
C VAL A 53 8.18 -0.24 -6.26
N LYS A 54 9.43 -0.05 -5.77
CA LYS A 54 9.85 1.18 -5.09
C LYS A 54 9.65 2.45 -5.93
N LYS A 55 9.99 2.41 -7.22
CA LYS A 55 9.87 3.59 -8.10
C LYS A 55 8.42 4.06 -8.20
N ARG A 56 7.50 3.11 -8.42
CA ARG A 56 6.07 3.40 -8.51
C ARG A 56 5.49 3.92 -7.19
N ASN A 57 5.91 3.35 -6.07
CA ASN A 57 5.47 3.82 -4.76
C ASN A 57 6.00 5.22 -4.43
N LYS A 58 7.21 5.56 -4.91
CA LYS A 58 7.76 6.91 -4.81
C LYS A 58 6.88 7.92 -5.56
N ASP A 59 6.35 7.52 -6.71
CA ASP A 59 5.38 8.31 -7.48
C ASP A 59 3.95 8.27 -6.89
N ALA A 60 3.76 7.67 -5.71
CA ALA A 60 2.48 7.52 -5.01
C ALA A 60 1.35 6.87 -5.83
N ARG A 61 1.68 6.00 -6.79
CA ARG A 61 0.64 5.32 -7.59
C ARG A 61 -0.08 4.25 -6.77
N ARG A 62 -1.36 4.04 -7.08
CA ARG A 62 -2.20 3.06 -6.38
C ARG A 62 -1.74 1.62 -6.58
N GLY A 63 -1.23 1.29 -7.76
CA GLY A 63 -0.83 -0.06 -8.14
C GLY A 63 -0.25 -0.11 -9.56
N GLU A 64 0.07 -1.31 -10.04
CA GLU A 64 0.66 -1.47 -11.38
C GLU A 64 -0.24 -1.12 -12.56
N ALA A 65 -1.56 -1.22 -12.34
CA ALA A 65 -2.57 -0.82 -13.29
C ALA A 65 -2.73 0.71 -13.37
N ASP A 66 -2.19 1.45 -12.39
CA ASP A 66 -2.28 2.90 -12.36
C ASP A 66 -1.25 3.52 -13.32
N ARG A 67 -1.71 3.72 -14.55
CA ARG A 67 -0.95 4.26 -15.68
C ARG A 67 -1.59 5.54 -16.23
N VAL A 68 -2.40 6.23 -15.42
CA VAL A 68 -3.06 7.48 -15.81
C VAL A 68 -2.02 8.58 -16.01
N ILE A 69 -2.14 9.31 -17.12
CA ILE A 69 -1.28 10.46 -17.44
C ILE A 69 -2.09 11.73 -17.18
N PRO A 70 -1.80 12.51 -16.12
CA PRO A 70 -2.51 13.74 -15.85
C PRO A 70 -2.13 14.83 -16.87
N THR A 71 -3.12 15.59 -17.34
CA THR A 71 -2.88 16.77 -18.16
C THR A 71 -2.38 17.92 -17.29
N LEU A 72 -1.06 18.10 -17.22
CA LEU A 72 -0.44 19.13 -16.37
C LEU A 72 -0.76 20.57 -16.82
N LYS A 73 -0.96 20.78 -18.13
CA LYS A 73 -1.25 22.09 -18.72
C LYS A 73 -2.52 22.05 -19.58
N PRO A 74 -3.72 22.04 -18.98
CA PRO A 74 -4.95 21.98 -19.77
C PRO A 74 -5.23 23.31 -20.48
N LYS A 75 -5.57 23.23 -21.77
CA LYS A 75 -5.75 24.40 -22.66
C LYS A 75 -6.69 25.47 -22.10
N HIS A 76 -7.84 25.06 -21.56
CA HIS A 76 -8.87 25.95 -21.03
C HIS A 76 -8.47 26.69 -19.72
N LEU A 77 -7.26 26.47 -19.21
CA LEU A 77 -6.62 27.30 -18.18
C LEU A 77 -5.59 28.28 -18.75
N PHE A 78 -4.88 27.88 -19.80
CA PHE A 78 -3.69 28.57 -20.30
C PHE A 78 -3.88 29.26 -21.67
N SER A 79 -5.09 29.21 -22.23
CA SER A 79 -5.41 29.75 -23.55
C SER A 79 -6.66 30.63 -23.48
N GLY A 80 -6.65 31.72 -24.24
CA GLY A 80 -7.72 32.70 -24.27
C GLY A 80 -7.54 33.83 -23.25
N LYS A 81 -8.29 34.92 -23.45
CA LYS A 81 -8.38 36.06 -22.53
C LYS A 81 -9.83 36.20 -22.06
N ARG A 82 -10.03 36.69 -20.85
CA ARG A 82 -11.38 37.04 -20.36
C ARG A 82 -11.79 38.39 -20.95
N SER A 83 -12.89 38.41 -21.70
CA SER A 83 -13.53 39.64 -22.18
C SER A 83 -14.56 40.15 -21.17
N ILE A 84 -15.08 41.35 -21.41
CA ILE A 84 -16.24 41.88 -20.68
C ILE A 84 -17.47 41.03 -21.06
N GLY A 85 -18.27 40.61 -20.07
CA GLY A 85 -19.48 39.78 -20.27
C GLY A 85 -19.36 38.36 -19.72
N LYS A 86 -19.78 37.36 -20.50
CA LYS A 86 -19.84 35.95 -20.06
C LYS A 86 -18.45 35.39 -19.78
N THR A 87 -18.29 34.76 -18.61
CA THR A 87 -17.08 34.06 -18.19
C THR A 87 -17.26 32.54 -18.32
N GLN A 88 -16.16 31.79 -18.49
CA GLN A 88 -16.19 30.33 -18.57
C GLN A 88 -16.33 29.62 -17.22
N ARG A 89 -16.02 30.31 -16.12
CA ARG A 89 -16.01 29.77 -14.75
C ARG A 89 -16.62 30.77 -13.80
N ARG A 90 -17.24 30.27 -12.73
CA ARG A 90 -17.90 31.07 -11.69
C ARG A 90 -16.90 31.72 -10.76
#